data_AF-A0A850T089-F1
#
_entry.id   AF-A0A850T089-F1
#
_cell.length_a   1.000
_cell.length_b   1.000
_cell.length_c   1.000
_cell.angle_alpha   90.00
_cell.angle_beta   90.00
_cell.angle_gamma   90.00
#
_symmetry.space_group_name_H-M   'P 1'
#
loop_
_entity.id
_entity.type
_entity.pdbx_description
1 polymer ?
#
loop_
_entity_poly.entity_id
_entity_poly.type
_entity_poly.pdbx_seq_one_letter_code
_entity_poly.pdbx_strand_id
1 'polypeptide(L)' 'MTLAEKTKNEGRLEGEIKGLKEAIELGIILKFPGDIDTVMAKVNKIDDLGTLKEIKETIKAAQDISEIMALLK' A
#
# COMPACT_ATOMS: atom_id res chain seq x y z
N MET A 1 -13.90 -7.06 24.84
CA MET A 1 -14.24 -7.00 23.41
C MET A 1 -15.14 -8.17 23.08
N THR A 2 -16.31 -7.91 22.51
CA THR A 2 -17.26 -8.91 22.02
C THR A 2 -16.83 -9.45 20.65
N LEU A 3 -17.36 -10.60 20.24
CA LEU A 3 -17.09 -11.18 18.92
C LEU A 3 -17.48 -10.21 17.79
N ALA A 4 -18.61 -9.51 17.93
CA ALA A 4 -19.07 -8.52 16.96
C ALA A 4 -18.11 -7.33 16.82
N GLU A 5 -17.55 -6.83 17.94
CA GLU A 5 -16.55 -5.75 17.92
C GLU A 5 -15.26 -6.20 17.24
N LYS A 6 -14.83 -7.45 17.47
CA LYS A 6 -13.65 -8.02 16.84
C LYS A 6 -13.82 -8.09 15.32
N THR A 7 -14.91 -8.69 14.84
CA THR A 7 -15.19 -8.82 13.40
C THR A 7 -15.35 -7.46 12.71
N LYS A 8 -15.99 -6.50 13.37
CA LYS A 8 -16.10 -5.13 12.85
C LYS A 8 -14.72 -4.46 12.70
N ASN A 9 -13.83 -4.67 13.67
CA ASN A 9 -12.48 -4.12 13.63
C ASN A 9 -11.63 -4.77 12.54
N GLU A 10 -11.71 -6.08 12.38
CA GLU A 10 -11.03 -6.82 11.31
C GLU A 10 -11.47 -6.33 9.92
N GLY A 11 -12.78 -6.23 9.68
CA GLY A 11 -13.30 -5.73 8.40
C GLY A 11 -12.90 -4.29 8.10
N ARG A 12 -12.80 -3.42 9.12
CA ARG A 12 -12.27 -2.06 8.95
C ARG A 12 -10.80 -2.07 8.54
N LEU A 13 -9.98 -2.90 9.18
CA LEU A 13 -8.55 -3.02 8.88
C LEU A 13 -8.32 -3.55 7.45
N GLU A 14 -9.05 -4.58 7.05
CA GLU A 14 -9.00 -5.12 5.69
C GLU A 14 -9.39 -4.06 4.64
N GLY A 15 -10.45 -3.29 4.92
CA GLY A 15 -10.88 -2.18 4.06
C GLY A 15 -9.82 -1.10 3.91
N GLU A 16 -9.15 -0.72 5.02
CA GLU A 16 -8.05 0.26 4.99
C GLU A 16 -6.82 -0.26 4.23
N ILE A 17 -6.44 -1.53 4.42
CA ILE A 17 -5.35 -2.17 3.68
C ILE A 17 -5.65 -2.16 2.19
N LYS A 18 -6.86 -2.59 1.79
CA LYS A 18 -7.27 -2.63 0.39
C LYS A 18 -7.25 -1.23 -0.24
N GLY A 19 -7.84 -0.24 0.42
CA GLY A 19 -7.86 1.13 -0.08
C GLY A 19 -6.46 1.74 -0.23
N LEU A 20 -5.51 1.39 0.65
CA LEU A 20 -4.12 1.81 0.50
C LEU A 20 -3.41 1.12 -0.67
N LYS A 21 -3.63 -0.19 -0.86
CA LYS A 21 -3.06 -0.93 -2.00
C LYS A 21 -3.56 -0.35 -3.33
N GLU A 22 -4.86 -0.04 -3.44
CA GLU A 22 -5.43 0.63 -4.63
C GLU A 22 -4.85 2.04 -4.84
N ALA A 23 -4.69 2.83 -3.78
CA ALA A 23 -4.09 4.16 -3.88
C ALA A 23 -2.62 4.11 -4.34
N ILE A 24 -1.87 3.10 -3.87
CA ILE A 24 -0.50 2.85 -4.31
C ILE A 24 -0.47 2.48 -5.78
N GLU A 25 -1.29 1.53 -6.21
CA GLU A 25 -1.40 1.11 -7.62
C GLU A 25 -1.64 2.30 -8.54
N LEU A 26 -2.64 3.13 -8.22
CA LEU A 26 -2.95 4.35 -8.98
C LEU A 26 -1.78 5.34 -8.99
N GLY A 27 -1.11 5.53 -7.85
CA GLY A 27 0.05 6.41 -7.75
C GLY A 27 1.22 5.94 -8.63
N ILE A 28 1.47 4.63 -8.70
CA ILE A 28 2.49 4.05 -9.57
C ILE A 28 2.08 4.14 -11.04
N ILE A 29 0.83 3.83 -11.40
CA ILE A 29 0.33 4.02 -12.78
C ILE A 29 0.58 5.44 -13.27
N LEU A 30 0.37 6.44 -12.42
CA LEU A 30 0.52 7.85 -12.79
C LEU A 30 1.98 8.31 -12.93
N LYS A 31 2.90 7.82 -12.08
CA LYS A 31 4.28 8.33 -12.01
C LYS A 31 5.30 7.39 -12.64
N PHE A 32 5.11 6.09 -12.49
CA PHE A 32 6.04 5.04 -12.90
C PHE A 32 5.27 3.87 -13.57
N PRO A 33 4.57 4.11 -14.69
CA PRO A 33 3.70 3.11 -15.31
C PRO A 33 4.42 1.83 -15.75
N GLY A 34 5.74 1.87 -15.95
CA GLY A 34 6.54 0.70 -16.31
C GLY A 34 6.82 -0.26 -15.14
N ASP A 35 6.61 0.18 -13.90
CA ASP A 35 7.03 -0.54 -12.69
C ASP A 35 5.86 -1.12 -11.88
N ILE A 36 4.62 -0.97 -12.37
CA ILE A 36 3.39 -1.38 -11.68
C ILE A 36 3.47 -2.84 -11.23
N ASP A 37 3.79 -3.76 -12.14
CA ASP A 37 3.82 -5.19 -11.84
C ASP A 37 4.83 -5.52 -10.75
N THR A 38 6.03 -4.94 -10.83
CA THR A 38 7.12 -5.15 -9.87
C THR A 38 6.75 -4.62 -8.49
N VAL A 39 6.20 -3.40 -8.43
CA VAL A 39 5.82 -2.76 -7.17
C VAL A 39 4.64 -3.49 -6.54
N MET A 40 3.58 -3.77 -7.32
CA MET A 40 2.37 -4.41 -6.80
C MET A 40 2.61 -5.85 -6.36
N ALA A 41 3.53 -6.59 -7.00
CA ALA A 41 3.95 -7.92 -6.54
C ALA A 41 4.54 -7.91 -5.13
N LYS A 42 5.19 -6.81 -4.72
CA LYS A 42 5.74 -6.61 -3.36
C LYS A 42 4.68 -6.03 -2.42
N VAL A 43 3.98 -4.98 -2.83
CA VAL A 43 2.94 -4.30 -2.02
C VAL A 43 1.80 -5.24 -1.63
N ASN A 44 1.39 -6.16 -2.51
CA ASN A 44 0.31 -7.09 -2.22
C ASN A 44 0.62 -8.04 -1.05
N LYS A 45 1.91 -8.25 -0.73
CA LYS A 45 2.38 -9.08 0.40
C LYS A 45 2.47 -8.30 1.72
N ILE A 46 2.21 -7.00 1.70
CA ILE A 46 2.30 -6.14 2.89
C ILE A 46 0.91 -6.00 3.49
N ASP A 47 0.78 -6.40 4.75
CA ASP A 47 -0.44 -6.19 5.56
C ASP A 47 -0.22 -5.17 6.68
N ASP A 48 1.01 -4.64 6.82
CA ASP A 48 1.31 -3.57 7.74
C ASP A 48 0.81 -2.21 7.22
N LEU A 49 -0.18 -1.66 7.91
CA LEU A 49 -0.80 -0.36 7.59
C LEU A 49 0.18 0.81 7.62
N GLY A 50 1.18 0.77 8.51
CA GLY A 50 2.19 1.84 8.62
C GLY A 50 3.02 1.92 7.35
N THR A 51 3.55 0.78 6.93
CA THR A 51 4.36 0.62 5.73
C THR A 51 3.57 1.00 4.47
N LEU A 52 2.31 0.58 4.33
CA LEU A 52 1.47 0.97 3.20
C LEU A 52 1.23 2.49 3.15
N LYS A 53 1.03 3.14 4.30
CA LYS A 53 0.89 4.61 4.37
C LYS A 53 2.19 5.30 3.96
N GLU A 54 3.32 4.81 4.44
CA GLU A 54 4.64 5.36 4.11
C GLU A 54 4.93 5.27 2.61
N ILE A 55 4.72 4.10 2.00
CA ILE A 55 4.85 3.89 0.55
C ILE A 55 3.96 4.89 -0.21
N LYS A 56 2.69 5.02 0.17
CA LYS A 56 1.76 5.95 -0.49
C LYS A 56 2.22 7.40 -0.40
N GLU A 57 2.74 7.85 0.74
CA GLU A 57 3.27 9.21 0.88
C GLU A 57 4.58 9.39 0.08
N THR A 58 5.48 8.41 0.09
CA THR A 58 6.71 8.41 -0.71
C THR A 58 6.40 8.51 -2.20
N ILE A 59 5.40 7.79 -2.72
CA ILE A 59 5.00 7.87 -4.13
C ILE A 59 4.66 9.31 -4.54
N LYS A 60 4.01 10.11 -3.68
CA LYS A 60 3.67 11.50 -4.01
C LYS A 60 4.92 12.35 -4.28
N ALA A 61 5.97 12.17 -3.48
CA ALA A 61 7.19 12.98 -3.54
C ALA A 61 8.28 12.38 -4.44
N ALA A 62 8.32 11.06 -4.61
CA ALA A 62 9.40 10.34 -5.28
C ALA A 62 9.62 10.84 -6.71
N GLN A 63 10.88 11.04 -7.08
CA GLN A 63 11.27 11.33 -8.46
C GLN A 63 11.77 10.08 -9.17
N ASP A 64 12.25 9.11 -8.40
CA ASP A 64 12.75 7.83 -8.91
C ASP A 64 12.07 6.65 -8.20
N ILE A 65 11.85 5.56 -8.94
CA ILE A 65 11.22 4.35 -8.43
C ILE A 65 12.04 3.67 -7.33
N SER A 66 13.36 3.87 -7.33
CA SER A 66 14.28 3.32 -6.32
C SER A 66 13.94 3.79 -4.90
N GLU A 67 13.41 5.01 -4.76
CA GLU A 67 12.96 5.55 -3.46
C GLU A 67 11.81 4.72 -2.88
N ILE A 68 10.89 4.27 -3.74
CA ILE A 68 9.77 3.41 -3.36
C ILE A 68 10.27 1.98 -3.11
N MET A 69 11.14 1.47 -3.98
CA MET A 69 11.69 0.12 -3.87
C MET A 69 12.52 -0.09 -2.60
N ALA A 70 13.18 0.95 -2.09
CA ALA A 70 13.90 0.89 -0.82
C ALA A 70 12.99 0.58 0.39
N LEU A 71 11.70 0.91 0.31
CA LEU A 71 10.70 0.61 1.33
C LEU A 71 10.10 -0.80 1.17
N LEU A 72 10.26 -1.41 0.00
CA LEU A 72 9.72 -2.72 -0.35
C LEU A 72 10.77 -3.82 -0.15
N LYS A 73 11.04 -4.16 1.11
CA LYS A 73 11.94 -5.26 1.49
C LYS A 73 11.39 -6.61 1.03
#